data_AF-A0A812I3D6-F1
#
_entry.id   AF-A0A812I3D6-F1
#
_cell.length_a   1.000
_cell.length_b   1.000
_cell.length_c   1.000
_cell.angle_alpha   90.00
_cell.angle_beta   90.00
_cell.angle_gamma   90.00
#
_symmetry.space_group_name_H-M   'P 1'
#
loop_
_entity.id
_entity.type
_entity.pdbx_description
1 polymer ?
#
loop_
_entity_poly.entity_id
_entity_poly.type
_entity_poly.pdbx_seq_one_letter_code
_entity_poly.pdbx_strand_id
1 'polypeptide(L)'
;NDDPSCGGGVPVDCQVSMWQQWGVCSVTCGIGQRIRQRNLQNNPHNAGKHCDRSLVVTKACSLQPCPTCNRVDCLWSEWEMWGACDKCGGQRKRYRHVKVHADCGGMVCEQKFAEEIAACPRACHTPSFCSWEDWQSWGECSTSCGDHGVRTRVRYLKSHSHPTDGYQVNQVDLNSMQGLDALEQKFHELKHRAKNVEQHRLAELGAAFGLGSLSFMAVMAMGQRLSRGQEDERPLSLYAPNNHRYEPAPSDEPL
;
A
#
# COMPACT_ATOMS: atom_id res chain seq x y z
N ASN A 1 -14.79 -14.36 43.14
CA ASN A 1 -14.30 -15.54 42.41
C ASN A 1 -14.67 -15.38 40.96
N ASP A 2 -13.79 -14.70 40.24
CA ASP A 2 -13.92 -14.45 38.81
C ASP A 2 -13.63 -15.76 38.08
N ASP A 3 -14.62 -16.29 37.35
CA ASP A 3 -14.41 -17.41 36.43
C ASP A 3 -13.42 -16.97 35.34
N PRO A 4 -12.24 -17.59 35.22
CA PRO A 4 -11.22 -17.19 34.25
C PRO A 4 -11.65 -17.35 32.79
N SER A 5 -12.79 -18.02 32.51
CA SER A 5 -13.35 -18.16 31.15
C SER A 5 -14.14 -16.93 30.67
N CYS A 6 -14.71 -16.13 31.59
CA CYS A 6 -15.46 -14.91 31.26
C CYS A 6 -14.63 -13.63 31.49
N GLY A 7 -13.44 -13.75 32.09
CA GLY A 7 -12.48 -12.65 32.24
C GLY A 7 -11.56 -12.53 31.02
N GLY A 8 -12.04 -11.90 29.94
CA GLY A 8 -11.15 -11.49 28.84
C GLY A 8 -10.07 -10.56 29.40
N GLY A 9 -8.80 -11.00 29.34
CA GLY A 9 -7.69 -10.18 29.80
C GLY A 9 -7.68 -8.82 29.09
N VAL A 10 -7.07 -7.81 29.72
CA VAL A 10 -7.01 -6.46 29.12
C VAL A 10 -6.35 -6.55 27.74
N PRO A 11 -6.97 -5.99 26.68
CA PRO A 11 -6.36 -5.92 25.36
C PRO A 11 -5.02 -5.21 25.43
N VAL A 12 -3.98 -5.84 24.87
CA VAL A 12 -2.65 -5.25 24.76
C VAL A 12 -2.34 -5.06 23.30
N ASP A 13 -2.25 -3.79 22.89
CA ASP A 13 -1.90 -3.42 21.53
C ASP A 13 -0.42 -3.66 21.23
N CYS A 14 -0.14 -3.89 19.96
CA CYS A 14 1.20 -4.02 19.44
C CYS A 14 1.98 -2.72 19.62
N GLN A 15 3.13 -2.80 20.30
CA GLN A 15 4.00 -1.66 20.53
C GLN A 15 5.35 -1.89 19.85
N VAL A 16 5.85 -0.86 19.17
CA VAL A 16 7.14 -0.89 18.45
C VAL A 16 8.05 0.21 18.95
N SER A 17 9.35 -0.03 18.91
CA SER A 17 10.34 0.96 19.29
C SER A 17 10.33 2.16 18.35
N MET A 18 11.02 3.22 18.76
CA MET A 18 11.43 4.27 17.84
C MET A 18 12.28 3.67 16.71
N TRP A 19 12.24 4.34 15.56
CA TRP A 19 13.09 4.01 14.44
C TRP A 19 14.56 4.18 14.82
N GLN A 20 15.38 3.20 14.45
CA GLN A 20 16.81 3.38 14.42
C GLN A 20 17.17 4.45 13.37
N GLN A 21 18.40 4.95 13.47
CA GLN A 21 18.95 5.83 12.44
C GLN A 21 18.97 5.10 11.09
N TRP A 22 18.90 5.90 10.01
CA TRP A 22 19.08 5.35 8.68
C TRP A 22 20.48 4.77 8.55
N GLY A 23 20.56 3.56 8.02
CA GLY A 23 21.82 3.00 7.56
C GLY A 23 22.43 3.83 6.44
N VAL A 24 23.69 3.51 6.13
CA VAL A 24 24.38 4.05 4.96
C VAL A 24 23.67 3.62 3.67
N CYS A 25 23.97 4.32 2.57
CA CYS A 25 23.49 3.91 1.26
C CYS A 25 24.08 2.55 0.89
N SER A 26 23.28 1.68 0.26
CA SER A 26 23.69 0.35 -0.17
C SER A 26 24.75 0.35 -1.27
N VAL A 27 24.97 1.51 -1.89
CA VAL A 27 25.94 1.76 -2.95
C VAL A 27 26.85 2.91 -2.55
N THR A 28 28.01 2.99 -3.19
CA THR A 28 28.97 4.10 -3.04
C THR A 28 28.85 5.15 -4.15
N CYS A 29 28.16 4.81 -5.23
CA CYS A 29 27.85 5.67 -6.37
C CYS A 29 26.49 5.27 -6.97
N GLY A 30 25.87 6.13 -7.78
CA GLY A 30 24.63 5.85 -8.47
C GLY A 30 23.41 5.78 -7.54
N ILE A 31 22.42 4.97 -7.94
CA ILE A 31 21.15 4.82 -7.22
C ILE A 31 21.24 3.59 -6.32
N GLY A 32 20.93 3.78 -5.04
CA GLY A 32 20.77 2.69 -4.10
C GLY A 32 19.69 2.97 -3.08
N GLN A 33 19.81 2.34 -1.92
CA GLN A 33 18.86 2.52 -0.83
C GLN A 33 19.53 2.51 0.52
N ARG A 34 18.87 3.16 1.46
CA ARG A 34 19.17 3.05 2.88
C ARG A 34 17.99 2.41 3.57
N ILE A 35 18.29 1.65 4.60
CA ILE A 35 17.31 0.92 5.38
C ILE A 35 17.35 1.48 6.80
N ARG A 36 16.19 1.57 7.44
CA ARG A 36 16.10 1.73 8.89
C ARG A 36 15.16 0.68 9.44
N GLN A 37 15.43 0.28 10.67
CA GLN A 37 14.69 -0.78 11.33
C GLN A 37 14.19 -0.30 12.68
N ARG A 38 13.19 -0.99 13.21
CA ARG A 38 12.72 -0.85 14.58
C ARG A 38 12.34 -2.22 15.11
N ASN A 39 12.33 -2.36 16.42
CA ASN A 39 12.03 -3.62 17.06
C ASN A 39 10.59 -3.64 17.57
N LEU A 40 10.04 -4.84 17.64
CA LEU A 40 8.80 -5.08 18.35
C LEU A 40 9.07 -5.03 19.87
N GLN A 41 8.37 -4.14 20.58
CA GLN A 41 8.47 -4.03 22.03
C GLN A 41 7.45 -4.93 22.73
N ASN A 42 6.20 -4.91 22.26
CA ASN A 42 5.13 -5.76 22.77
C ASN A 42 4.39 -6.44 21.63
N ASN A 43 4.20 -7.75 21.76
CA ASN A 43 3.28 -8.49 20.90
C ASN A 43 1.83 -8.17 21.29
N PRO A 44 0.91 -8.12 20.31
CA PRO A 44 -0.49 -7.94 20.60
C PRO A 44 -1.07 -9.18 21.31
N HIS A 45 -1.82 -8.97 22.39
CA HIS A 45 -2.50 -10.02 23.16
C HIS A 45 -3.93 -9.61 23.52
N ASN A 46 -4.79 -10.59 23.85
CA ASN A 46 -6.18 -10.38 24.26
C ASN A 46 -7.00 -9.47 23.32
N ALA A 47 -6.89 -9.72 22.00
CA ALA A 47 -7.54 -8.93 20.96
C ALA A 47 -7.08 -7.45 20.85
N GLY A 48 -5.90 -7.12 21.37
CA GLY A 48 -5.26 -5.82 21.07
C GLY A 48 -4.87 -5.66 19.60
N LYS A 49 -4.71 -4.42 19.17
CA LYS A 49 -4.45 -4.03 17.78
C LYS A 49 -3.08 -4.50 17.30
N HIS A 50 -3.02 -4.98 16.06
CA HIS A 50 -1.78 -5.43 15.43
C HIS A 50 -0.90 -4.29 14.95
N CYS A 51 0.39 -4.59 14.76
CA CYS A 51 1.28 -3.70 14.06
C CYS A 51 1.02 -3.77 12.55
N ASP A 52 0.23 -2.84 12.04
CA ASP A 52 -0.10 -2.72 10.59
C ASP A 52 1.09 -2.25 9.73
N ARG A 53 2.32 -2.33 10.24
CA ARG A 53 3.49 -1.67 9.63
C ARG A 53 4.70 -2.56 9.76
N SER A 54 5.42 -2.72 8.64
CA SER A 54 6.72 -3.39 8.59
C SER A 54 7.69 -2.84 9.64
N LEU A 55 8.55 -3.72 10.14
CA LEU A 55 9.64 -3.38 11.06
C LEU A 55 10.86 -2.82 10.32
N VAL A 56 10.85 -2.89 8.99
CA VAL A 56 11.93 -2.45 8.11
C VAL A 56 11.36 -1.48 7.08
N VAL A 57 11.92 -0.27 6.98
CA VAL A 57 11.54 0.65 5.91
C VAL A 57 12.77 0.99 5.09
N THR A 58 12.55 1.04 3.79
CA THR A 58 13.58 1.31 2.80
C THR A 58 13.29 2.64 2.12
N LYS A 59 14.34 3.42 1.86
CA LYS A 59 14.26 4.69 1.14
C LYS A 59 15.38 4.75 0.13
N ALA A 60 15.06 5.19 -1.08
CA ALA A 60 16.07 5.43 -2.11
C ALA A 60 17.10 6.48 -1.64
N CYS A 61 18.37 6.25 -2.01
CA CYS A 61 19.45 7.23 -1.96
C CYS A 61 20.07 7.34 -3.35
N SER A 62 20.44 8.55 -3.72
CA SER A 62 21.17 8.83 -4.96
C SER A 62 22.49 9.48 -4.58
N LEU A 63 23.58 8.92 -5.09
CA LEU A 63 24.95 9.40 -4.92
C LEU A 63 25.49 9.90 -6.27
N GLN A 64 26.76 10.30 -6.29
CA GLN A 64 27.42 10.67 -7.54
C GLN A 64 27.34 9.52 -8.54
N PRO A 65 27.13 9.79 -9.85
CA PRO A 65 27.04 8.76 -10.87
C PRO A 65 28.24 7.80 -10.81
N CYS A 66 27.98 6.51 -11.02
CA CYS A 66 29.06 5.54 -11.10
C CYS A 66 29.90 5.78 -12.37
N PRO A 67 31.23 5.61 -12.31
CA PRO A 67 32.11 5.74 -13.49
C PRO A 67 31.73 4.79 -14.63
N THR A 68 31.21 3.62 -14.26
CA THR A 68 30.71 2.60 -15.17
C THR A 68 29.30 2.19 -14.76
N CYS A 69 28.40 2.11 -15.74
CA CYS A 69 27.01 1.73 -15.54
C CYS A 69 26.84 0.26 -15.97
N ASN A 70 26.45 -0.63 -15.06
CA ASN A 70 26.11 -2.01 -15.40
C ASN A 70 24.59 -2.21 -15.28
N ARG A 71 23.98 -2.87 -16.27
CA ARG A 71 22.55 -3.21 -16.20
C ARG A 71 22.31 -4.18 -15.05
N VAL A 72 21.60 -3.72 -14.03
CA VAL A 72 21.24 -4.51 -12.85
C VAL A 72 19.73 -4.54 -12.74
N ASP A 73 19.15 -5.73 -12.76
CA ASP A 73 17.73 -5.90 -12.49
C ASP A 73 17.46 -5.85 -10.99
N CYS A 74 16.28 -5.35 -10.62
CA CYS A 74 15.89 -5.24 -9.23
C CYS A 74 15.71 -6.63 -8.59
N LEU A 75 16.16 -6.77 -7.35
CA LEU A 75 16.01 -7.99 -6.56
C LEU A 75 15.24 -7.71 -5.28
N TRP A 76 14.30 -8.59 -4.93
CA TRP A 76 13.60 -8.55 -3.65
C TRP A 76 14.47 -9.11 -2.51
N SER A 77 14.22 -8.64 -1.30
CA SER A 77 14.73 -9.24 -0.07
C SER A 77 14.00 -10.55 0.23
N GLU A 78 14.52 -11.28 1.21
CA GLU A 78 13.73 -12.30 1.89
C GLU A 78 12.48 -11.68 2.51
N TRP A 79 11.45 -12.51 2.67
CA TRP A 79 10.22 -12.11 3.35
C TRP A 79 10.48 -11.90 4.84
N GLU A 80 9.88 -10.86 5.39
CA GLU A 80 9.74 -10.72 6.83
C GLU A 80 8.88 -11.85 7.40
N MET A 81 8.99 -12.06 8.71
CA MET A 81 8.09 -12.94 9.45
C MET A 81 6.64 -12.52 9.22
N TRP A 82 5.76 -13.52 9.20
CA TRP A 82 4.32 -13.25 9.19
C TRP A 82 3.94 -12.38 10.39
N GLY A 83 3.19 -11.33 10.13
CA GLY A 83 2.47 -10.61 11.16
C GLY A 83 1.48 -11.52 11.88
N ALA A 84 1.05 -11.08 13.07
CA ALA A 84 -0.06 -11.72 13.77
C ALA A 84 -1.35 -11.64 12.94
N CYS A 85 -2.29 -12.54 13.23
CA CYS A 85 -3.59 -12.54 12.57
C CYS A 85 -4.47 -11.41 13.06
N ASP A 86 -5.12 -10.68 12.14
CA ASP A 86 -6.09 -9.63 12.44
C ASP A 86 -7.17 -10.08 13.46
N LYS A 87 -7.71 -11.28 13.25
CA LYS A 87 -8.64 -12.02 14.08
C LYS A 87 -8.42 -13.52 13.88
N CYS A 88 -8.99 -14.34 14.75
CA CYS A 88 -9.02 -15.78 14.53
C CYS A 88 -9.77 -16.09 13.21
N GLY A 89 -9.26 -17.05 12.43
CA GLY A 89 -9.78 -17.37 11.10
C GLY A 89 -9.75 -16.23 10.08
N GLY A 90 -9.12 -15.09 10.39
CA GLY A 90 -9.02 -13.95 9.50
C GLY A 90 -7.81 -14.00 8.58
N GLN A 91 -7.14 -12.87 8.41
CA GLN A 91 -5.98 -12.70 7.56
C GLN A 91 -4.74 -12.29 8.35
N ARG A 92 -3.59 -12.58 7.78
CA ARG A 92 -2.29 -12.07 8.22
C ARG A 92 -1.50 -11.58 7.02
N LYS A 93 -0.55 -10.69 7.29
CA LYS A 93 0.26 -10.05 6.25
C LYS A 93 1.73 -10.25 6.52
N ARG A 94 2.53 -10.25 5.46
CA ARG A 94 3.99 -10.11 5.53
C ARG A 94 4.48 -9.18 4.44
N TYR A 95 5.68 -8.65 4.65
CA TYR A 95 6.29 -7.64 3.80
C TYR A 95 7.69 -8.07 3.36
N ARG A 96 8.13 -7.56 2.22
CA ARG A 96 9.53 -7.60 1.79
C ARG A 96 9.92 -6.27 1.16
N HIS A 97 11.20 -5.98 1.13
CA HIS A 97 11.73 -4.75 0.57
C HIS A 97 12.64 -5.03 -0.62
N VAL A 98 12.89 -4.01 -1.44
CA VAL A 98 13.88 -4.12 -2.50
C VAL A 98 15.25 -4.37 -1.85
N LYS A 99 15.96 -5.41 -2.27
CA LYS A 99 17.33 -5.73 -1.85
C LYS A 99 18.36 -5.06 -2.75
N VAL A 100 18.07 -5.00 -4.06
CA VAL A 100 18.91 -4.34 -5.06
C VAL A 100 18.00 -3.52 -5.96
N HIS A 101 18.28 -2.22 -6.11
CA HIS A 101 17.55 -1.38 -7.05
C HIS A 101 17.97 -1.69 -8.49
N ALA A 102 17.04 -1.50 -9.42
CA ALA A 102 17.37 -1.52 -10.83
C ALA A 102 18.32 -0.38 -11.17
N ASP A 103 19.32 -0.64 -12.00
CA ASP A 103 20.23 0.36 -12.54
C ASP A 103 20.49 0.13 -14.03
N CYS A 104 20.87 1.19 -14.74
CA CYS A 104 21.27 1.18 -16.15
C CYS A 104 20.29 0.44 -17.08
N GLY A 105 18.99 0.72 -16.96
CA GLY A 105 17.95 0.08 -17.77
C GLY A 105 17.54 -1.33 -17.33
N GLY A 106 17.89 -1.71 -16.09
CA GLY A 106 17.35 -2.90 -15.45
C GLY A 106 15.86 -2.80 -15.13
N MET A 107 15.23 -3.96 -14.91
CA MET A 107 13.82 -4.09 -14.55
C MET A 107 13.59 -3.69 -13.10
N VAL A 108 12.65 -2.78 -12.88
CA VAL A 108 12.25 -2.34 -11.53
C VAL A 108 11.39 -3.39 -10.83
N CYS A 109 11.54 -3.52 -9.51
CA CYS A 109 10.64 -4.33 -8.72
C CYS A 109 9.28 -3.63 -8.62
N GLU A 110 8.20 -4.33 -8.96
CA GLU A 110 6.86 -3.76 -8.87
C GLU A 110 6.33 -3.76 -7.43
N GLN A 111 5.92 -2.60 -6.93
CA GLN A 111 5.47 -2.42 -5.55
C GLN A 111 4.32 -3.36 -5.14
N LYS A 112 3.48 -3.80 -6.09
CA LYS A 112 2.37 -4.75 -5.83
C LYS A 112 2.85 -6.10 -5.29
N PHE A 113 4.12 -6.45 -5.49
CA PHE A 113 4.73 -7.68 -4.99
C PHE A 113 5.50 -7.51 -3.68
N ALA A 114 5.43 -6.34 -3.04
CA ALA A 114 6.09 -6.06 -1.76
C ALA A 114 5.31 -6.61 -0.54
N GLU A 115 4.02 -6.94 -0.71
CA GLU A 115 3.12 -7.41 0.33
C GLU A 115 2.50 -8.75 -0.06
N GLU A 116 2.32 -9.61 0.93
CA GLU A 116 1.59 -10.87 0.79
C GLU A 116 0.58 -11.04 1.91
N ILE A 117 -0.61 -11.51 1.57
CA ILE A 117 -1.72 -11.77 2.48
C ILE A 117 -2.00 -13.26 2.48
N ALA A 118 -2.12 -13.86 3.67
CA ALA A 118 -2.51 -15.26 3.83
C ALA A 118 -3.60 -15.42 4.88
N ALA A 119 -4.30 -16.55 4.82
CA ALA A 119 -5.24 -16.94 5.85
C ALA A 119 -4.52 -17.10 7.20
N CYS A 120 -5.24 -16.74 8.26
CA CYS A 120 -4.79 -16.92 9.61
C CYS A 120 -4.84 -18.41 9.99
N PRO A 121 -3.73 -19.01 10.45
CA PRO A 121 -3.73 -20.41 10.93
C PRO A 121 -4.43 -20.57 12.29
N ARG A 122 -4.68 -19.48 13.04
CA ARG A 122 -5.34 -19.52 14.34
C ARG A 122 -6.84 -19.80 14.15
N ALA A 123 -7.29 -20.97 14.56
CA ALA A 123 -8.71 -21.29 14.67
C ALA A 123 -9.37 -20.44 15.76
N CYS A 124 -10.62 -20.02 15.53
CA CYS A 124 -11.41 -19.36 16.57
C CYS A 124 -11.73 -20.35 17.68
N HIS A 125 -11.66 -19.86 18.92
CA HIS A 125 -12.25 -20.58 20.04
C HIS A 125 -13.76 -20.68 19.80
N THR A 126 -14.36 -21.79 20.23
CA THR A 126 -15.82 -21.93 20.23
C THR A 126 -16.41 -20.79 21.07
N PRO A 127 -17.43 -20.06 20.56
CA PRO A 127 -18.04 -18.98 21.31
C PRO A 127 -18.51 -19.51 22.67
N SER A 128 -18.08 -18.84 23.74
CA SER A 128 -18.50 -19.14 25.10
C SER A 128 -19.54 -18.12 25.50
N PHE A 129 -20.69 -18.59 25.95
CA PHE A 129 -21.82 -17.78 26.38
C PHE A 129 -21.81 -17.76 27.90
N CYS A 130 -21.79 -16.58 28.50
CA CYS A 130 -21.90 -16.43 29.95
C CYS A 130 -23.37 -16.16 30.28
N SER A 131 -24.02 -17.04 31.03
CA SER A 131 -25.37 -16.83 31.54
C SER A 131 -25.39 -16.91 33.06
N TRP A 132 -26.34 -16.21 33.65
CA TRP A 132 -26.58 -16.31 35.07
C TRP A 132 -27.19 -17.67 35.37
N GLU A 133 -26.58 -18.43 36.29
CA GLU A 133 -27.25 -19.59 36.86
C GLU A 133 -28.50 -19.14 37.63
N ASP A 134 -29.35 -20.11 37.96
CA ASP A 134 -30.47 -19.89 38.85
C ASP A 134 -30.02 -19.27 40.17
N TRP A 135 -30.88 -18.41 40.71
CA TRP A 135 -30.66 -17.90 42.04
C TRP A 135 -30.55 -19.06 43.03
N GLN A 136 -29.50 -19.05 43.82
CA GLN A 136 -29.44 -19.95 44.97
C GLN A 136 -30.59 -19.66 45.92
N SER A 137 -30.87 -20.63 46.79
CA SER A 137 -31.84 -20.46 47.86
C SER A 137 -31.53 -19.21 48.68
N TRP A 138 -32.58 -18.50 49.09
CA TRP A 138 -32.45 -17.38 50.02
C TRP A 138 -31.68 -17.81 51.26
N GLY A 139 -30.66 -17.02 51.62
CA GLY A 139 -29.98 -17.17 52.90
C GLY A 139 -30.93 -16.91 54.06
N GLU A 140 -30.45 -17.19 55.27
CA GLU A 140 -31.21 -16.93 56.50
C GLU A 140 -31.56 -15.45 56.67
N CYS A 141 -32.59 -15.18 57.46
CA CYS A 141 -32.95 -13.81 57.82
C CYS A 141 -31.89 -13.19 58.71
N SER A 142 -31.49 -11.94 58.45
CA SER A 142 -30.51 -11.22 59.27
C SER A 142 -30.96 -11.00 60.72
N THR A 143 -32.26 -11.11 60.99
CA THR A 143 -32.85 -11.01 62.33
C THR A 143 -33.82 -12.17 62.58
N SER A 144 -33.96 -12.56 63.84
CA SER A 144 -34.90 -13.59 64.28
C SER A 144 -36.29 -13.03 64.66
N CYS A 145 -36.42 -11.71 64.79
CA CYS A 145 -37.68 -11.02 65.10
C CYS A 145 -37.69 -9.58 64.55
N GLY A 146 -38.89 -9.01 64.36
CA GLY A 146 -39.10 -7.66 63.81
C GLY A 146 -39.20 -7.59 62.29
N ASP A 147 -39.65 -6.44 61.76
CA ASP A 147 -40.06 -6.28 60.35
C ASP A 147 -38.96 -5.73 59.42
N HIS A 148 -37.74 -5.57 59.94
CA HIS A 148 -36.59 -4.99 59.21
C HIS A 148 -35.54 -6.03 58.81
N GLY A 149 -35.90 -7.31 58.84
CA GLY A 149 -35.01 -8.39 58.44
C GLY A 149 -34.71 -8.35 56.94
N VAL A 150 -33.45 -8.57 56.58
CA VAL A 150 -32.99 -8.65 55.19
C VAL A 150 -32.52 -10.06 54.91
N ARG A 151 -32.91 -10.59 53.73
CA ARG A 151 -32.38 -11.85 53.21
C ARG A 151 -31.55 -11.56 51.97
N THR A 152 -30.46 -12.29 51.82
CA THR A 152 -29.60 -12.19 50.65
C THR A 152 -29.60 -13.52 49.91
N ARG A 153 -29.53 -13.45 48.60
CA ARG A 153 -29.27 -14.60 47.74
C ARG A 153 -28.22 -14.21 46.72
N VAL A 154 -27.51 -15.21 46.22
CA VAL A 154 -26.44 -15.04 45.23
C VAL A 154 -26.78 -15.89 44.03
N ARG A 155 -26.35 -15.42 42.86
CA ARG A 155 -26.27 -16.23 41.64
C ARG A 155 -24.89 -16.02 41.03
N TYR A 156 -24.41 -17.03 40.32
CA TYR A 156 -23.09 -17.00 39.71
C TYR A 156 -23.23 -16.92 38.20
N LEU A 157 -22.24 -16.29 37.57
CA LEU A 157 -22.11 -16.29 36.13
C LEU A 157 -21.39 -17.57 35.71
N LYS A 158 -21.95 -18.32 34.76
CA LYS A 158 -21.36 -19.56 34.25
C LYS A 158 -21.18 -19.51 32.74
N SER A 159 -20.06 -20.05 32.27
CA SER A 159 -19.78 -20.20 30.85
C SER A 159 -20.37 -21.49 30.29
N HIS A 160 -20.91 -21.39 29.07
CA HIS A 160 -21.51 -22.47 28.31
C HIS A 160 -20.97 -22.44 26.86
N SER A 161 -20.80 -23.58 26.23
CA SER A 161 -20.37 -23.69 24.83
C SER A 161 -21.48 -23.41 23.81
N HIS A 162 -22.73 -23.29 24.29
CA HIS A 162 -23.92 -23.01 23.50
C HIS A 162 -24.80 -21.97 24.20
N PRO A 163 -25.64 -21.22 23.46
CA PRO A 163 -26.61 -20.30 24.06
C PRO A 163 -27.54 -21.07 24.99
N THR A 164 -27.70 -20.62 26.23
CA THR A 164 -28.72 -21.15 27.16
C THR A 164 -30.09 -20.56 26.82
N ASP A 165 -31.15 -21.35 26.99
CA ASP A 165 -32.56 -21.17 26.53
C ASP A 165 -33.29 -19.84 26.89
N GLY A 166 -32.63 -18.85 27.49
CA GLY A 166 -33.20 -17.53 27.79
C GLY A 166 -32.76 -16.40 26.86
N TYR A 167 -31.75 -16.61 26.01
CA TYR A 167 -31.29 -15.60 25.05
C TYR A 167 -31.56 -16.14 23.65
N GLN A 168 -32.74 -15.79 23.11
CA GLN A 168 -32.91 -15.74 21.67
C GLN A 168 -31.88 -14.70 21.19
N VAL A 169 -30.67 -15.14 20.87
CA VAL A 169 -29.90 -14.46 19.84
C VAL A 169 -30.89 -14.43 18.71
N ASN A 170 -31.47 -13.25 18.43
CA ASN A 170 -31.96 -13.00 17.09
C ASN A 170 -30.76 -13.39 16.26
N GLN A 171 -30.81 -14.59 15.69
CA GLN A 171 -29.89 -15.00 14.66
C GLN A 171 -29.91 -13.78 13.79
N VAL A 172 -28.80 -13.03 13.78
CA VAL A 172 -28.58 -12.16 12.64
C VAL A 172 -28.57 -13.21 11.55
N ASP A 173 -29.73 -13.35 10.91
CA ASP A 173 -29.94 -14.32 9.88
C ASP A 173 -28.74 -14.09 8.98
N LEU A 174 -27.85 -15.07 8.91
CA LEU A 174 -26.83 -15.10 7.87
C LEU A 174 -27.50 -15.18 6.48
N ASN A 175 -28.83 -15.36 6.48
CA ASN A 175 -29.75 -15.25 5.36
C ASN A 175 -30.41 -13.85 5.22
N SER A 176 -30.21 -12.90 6.14
CA SER A 176 -30.55 -11.48 5.93
C SER A 176 -29.41 -10.84 5.13
N MET A 177 -29.34 -11.27 3.87
CA MET A 177 -28.37 -10.92 2.83
C MET A 177 -28.32 -9.43 2.45
N GLN A 178 -28.98 -8.53 3.18
CA GLN A 178 -29.01 -7.11 2.80
C GLN A 178 -27.62 -6.47 2.76
N GLY A 179 -26.69 -6.90 3.62
CA GLY A 179 -25.32 -6.36 3.64
C GLY A 179 -24.41 -6.92 2.55
N LEU A 180 -24.56 -8.19 2.19
CA LEU A 180 -23.75 -8.85 1.16
C LEU A 180 -24.19 -8.43 -0.25
N ASP A 181 -25.50 -8.37 -0.50
CA ASP A 181 -26.04 -7.89 -1.78
C ASP A 181 -25.69 -6.42 -2.01
N ALA A 182 -25.73 -5.58 -0.98
CA ALA A 182 -25.31 -4.19 -1.06
C ALA A 182 -23.80 -4.05 -1.32
N LEU A 183 -22.97 -4.94 -0.77
CA LEU A 183 -21.53 -4.97 -1.02
C LEU A 183 -21.23 -5.40 -2.46
N GLU A 184 -21.93 -6.41 -2.97
CA GLU A 184 -21.79 -6.89 -4.34
C GLU A 184 -22.25 -5.84 -5.36
N GLN A 185 -23.36 -5.15 -5.10
CA GLN A 185 -23.81 -4.01 -5.89
C GLN A 185 -22.78 -2.88 -5.91
N LYS A 186 -22.23 -2.50 -4.75
CA LYS A 186 -21.17 -1.49 -4.69
C LYS A 186 -19.89 -1.93 -5.39
N PHE A 187 -19.53 -3.21 -5.30
CA PHE A 187 -18.39 -3.75 -6.02
C PHE A 187 -18.59 -3.65 -7.53
N HIS A 188 -19.77 -4.03 -8.03
CA HIS A 188 -20.14 -3.86 -9.44
C HIS A 188 -20.13 -2.39 -9.88
N GLU A 189 -20.66 -1.49 -9.07
CA GLU A 189 -20.65 -0.05 -9.33
C GLU A 189 -19.22 0.51 -9.42
N LEU A 190 -18.37 0.18 -8.44
CA LEU A 190 -16.97 0.62 -8.42
C LEU A 190 -16.20 0.07 -9.62
N LYS A 191 -16.45 -1.18 -10.01
CA LYS A 191 -15.84 -1.79 -11.20
C LYS A 191 -16.27 -1.07 -12.48
N HIS A 192 -17.55 -0.68 -12.59
CA HIS A 192 -18.03 0.08 -13.73
C HIS A 192 -17.42 1.49 -13.77
N ARG A 193 -17.36 2.19 -12.62
CA ARG A 193 -16.72 3.50 -12.52
C ARG A 193 -15.23 3.44 -12.89
N ALA A 194 -14.52 2.40 -12.45
CA ALA A 194 -13.12 2.20 -12.80
C ALA A 194 -12.92 2.03 -14.31
N LYS A 195 -13.76 1.20 -14.96
CA LYS A 195 -13.72 1.00 -16.41
C LYS A 195 -14.03 2.28 -17.19
N ASN A 196 -15.01 3.08 -16.74
CA ASN A 196 -15.33 4.36 -17.35
C ASN A 196 -14.17 5.36 -17.24
N VAL A 197 -13.52 5.42 -16.07
CA VAL A 197 -12.35 6.28 -15.85
C VAL A 197 -11.19 5.86 -16.75
N GLU A 198 -10.95 4.55 -16.90
CA GLU A 198 -9.92 4.02 -17.79
C GLU A 198 -10.22 4.35 -19.26
N GLN A 199 -11.47 4.21 -19.69
CA GLN A 199 -11.91 4.59 -21.04
C GLN A 199 -11.78 6.10 -21.30
N HIS A 200 -12.16 6.94 -20.33
CA HIS A 200 -11.96 8.39 -20.46
C HIS A 200 -10.48 8.76 -20.53
N ARG A 201 -9.62 8.14 -19.72
CA ARG A 201 -8.17 8.35 -19.83
C ARG A 201 -7.63 7.92 -21.19
N LEU A 202 -8.07 6.78 -21.73
CA LEU A 202 -7.66 6.33 -23.07
C LEU A 202 -8.17 7.26 -24.18
N ALA A 203 -9.38 7.81 -24.05
CA ALA A 203 -9.93 8.76 -24.99
C ALA A 203 -9.19 10.12 -24.95
N GLU A 204 -8.88 10.65 -23.76
CA GLU A 204 -8.08 11.87 -23.61
C GLU A 204 -6.66 11.69 -24.14
N LEU A 205 -6.01 10.57 -23.83
CA LEU A 205 -4.70 10.23 -24.40
C LEU A 205 -4.78 10.14 -25.92
N GLY A 206 -5.77 9.43 -26.46
CA GLY A 206 -5.98 9.31 -27.90
C GLY A 206 -6.21 10.66 -28.59
N ALA A 207 -7.02 11.54 -27.99
CA ALA A 207 -7.24 12.90 -28.49
C ALA A 207 -5.97 13.75 -28.43
N ALA A 208 -5.19 13.68 -27.35
CA ALA A 208 -3.92 14.39 -27.22
C ALA A 208 -2.89 13.93 -28.26
N PHE A 209 -2.77 12.61 -28.51
CA PHE A 209 -1.91 12.08 -29.57
C PHE A 209 -2.40 12.47 -30.97
N GLY A 210 -3.72 12.46 -31.20
CA GLY A 210 -4.32 12.90 -32.46
C GLY A 210 -4.05 14.37 -32.76
N LEU A 211 -4.35 15.26 -31.80
CA LEU A 211 -4.11 16.70 -31.94
C LEU A 211 -2.60 17.02 -32.04
N GLY A 212 -1.76 16.34 -31.26
CA GLY A 212 -0.31 16.49 -31.32
C GLY A 212 0.27 16.07 -32.67
N SER A 213 -0.18 14.94 -33.23
CA SER A 213 0.27 14.47 -34.54
C SER A 213 -0.15 15.41 -35.68
N LEU A 214 -1.38 15.95 -35.65
CA LEU A 214 -1.83 16.93 -36.64
C LEU A 214 -1.02 18.23 -36.57
N SER A 215 -0.73 18.72 -35.36
CA SER A 215 0.12 19.89 -35.16
C SER A 215 1.54 19.65 -35.70
N PHE A 216 2.14 18.49 -35.41
CA PHE A 216 3.45 18.11 -35.91
C PHE A 216 3.50 18.02 -37.45
N MET A 217 2.48 17.41 -38.07
CA MET A 217 2.37 17.33 -39.53
C MET A 217 2.20 18.71 -40.18
N ALA A 218 1.45 19.62 -39.56
CA ALA A 218 1.32 21.00 -40.03
C ALA A 218 2.65 21.75 -39.98
N VAL A 219 3.42 21.59 -38.89
CA VAL A 219 4.77 22.18 -38.75
C VAL A 219 5.73 21.62 -39.78
N MET A 220 5.73 20.30 -40.01
CA MET A 220 6.55 19.66 -41.04
C MET A 220 6.18 20.14 -42.45
N ALA A 221 4.88 20.30 -42.74
CA ALA A 221 4.41 20.82 -44.02
C ALA A 221 4.79 22.30 -44.24
N MET A 222 4.74 23.12 -43.19
CA MET A 222 5.24 24.51 -43.25
C MET A 222 6.76 24.56 -43.45
N GLY A 223 7.52 23.71 -42.77
CA GLY A 223 8.98 23.60 -42.94
C GLY A 223 9.37 23.16 -44.36
N GLN A 224 8.63 22.22 -44.95
CA GLN A 224 8.83 21.80 -46.34
C GLN A 224 8.47 22.91 -47.35
N ARG A 225 7.47 23.76 -47.07
CA ARG A 225 7.13 24.91 -47.92
C ARG A 225 8.19 26.00 -47.86
N LEU A 226 8.76 26.27 -46.68
CA LEU A 226 9.88 27.20 -46.53
C LEU A 226 11.13 26.71 -47.26
N SER A 227 11.39 25.40 -47.23
CA SER A 227 12.52 24.81 -47.98
C SER A 227 12.31 24.79 -49.51
N ARG A 228 11.07 24.84 -50.00
CA ARG A 228 10.74 24.91 -51.45
C ARG A 228 10.57 26.32 -52.00
N GLY A 229 10.50 27.34 -51.14
CA GLY A 229 10.29 28.75 -51.52
C GLY A 229 11.57 29.53 -51.79
N GLN A 230 12.74 28.90 -51.80
CA GLN A 230 14.05 29.56 -51.93
C GLN A 230 14.85 29.03 -53.13
N GLU A 231 14.20 28.81 -54.28
CA GLU A 231 14.89 28.45 -55.53
C GLU A 231 14.47 29.25 -56.77
N ASP A 232 13.61 30.27 -56.67
CA ASP A 232 13.12 30.97 -57.87
C ASP A 232 13.07 32.50 -57.73
N GLU A 233 14.25 33.13 -57.66
CA GLU A 233 14.45 34.44 -58.31
C GLU A 233 15.88 34.51 -58.87
N ARG A 234 15.97 34.39 -60.20
CA ARG A 234 17.15 34.65 -61.03
C ARG A 234 16.82 35.86 -61.91
N PRO A 235 17.69 36.88 -62.04
CA PRO A 235 17.73 37.70 -63.24
C PRO A 235 19.04 37.46 -64.02
N LEU A 236 18.90 37.32 -65.35
CA LEU A 236 20.00 37.27 -66.31
C LEU A 236 20.52 38.69 -66.65
N SER A 237 21.86 38.86 -66.57
CA SER A 237 22.78 39.34 -67.64
C SER A 237 22.55 40.74 -68.26
N LEU A 238 23.51 41.66 -68.47
CA LEU A 238 24.89 41.63 -68.97
C LEU A 238 25.59 42.96 -68.60
N TYR A 239 26.90 42.94 -68.34
CA TYR A 239 27.95 43.78 -68.96
C TYR A 239 29.21 43.77 -68.07
N ALA A 240 30.29 43.17 -68.58
CA ALA A 240 31.67 43.45 -68.15
C ALA A 240 32.22 44.60 -69.04
N PRO A 241 33.25 45.34 -68.60
CA PRO A 241 34.61 44.80 -68.67
C PRO A 241 35.53 45.15 -67.49
N ASN A 242 36.49 44.24 -67.30
CA ASN A 242 37.83 44.35 -66.69
C ASN A 242 38.28 45.71 -66.13
N ASN A 243 38.82 45.68 -64.91
CA ASN A 243 40.20 46.12 -64.70
C ASN A 243 40.78 45.67 -63.35
N HIS A 244 42.01 45.14 -63.40
CA HIS A 244 43.11 45.25 -62.43
C HIS A 244 42.84 44.85 -60.95
N ARG A 245 43.71 44.17 -60.19
CA ARG A 245 45.16 43.89 -60.21
C ARG A 245 45.44 43.10 -58.90
N TYR A 246 46.42 42.19 -58.92
CA TYR A 246 47.31 41.67 -57.83
C TYR A 246 46.85 41.84 -56.36
N GLU A 247 46.91 40.87 -55.44
CA GLU A 247 48.06 40.01 -55.02
C GLU A 247 47.61 39.05 -53.88
N PRO A 248 48.37 37.99 -53.50
CA PRO A 248 47.90 36.92 -52.60
C PRO A 248 48.56 36.86 -51.21
N ALA A 249 47.86 36.16 -50.29
CA ALA A 249 48.36 35.40 -49.10
C ALA A 249 48.94 36.20 -47.90
N PRO A 250 49.16 35.60 -46.69
CA PRO A 250 48.99 34.20 -46.31
C PRO A 250 48.28 33.91 -44.97
N SER A 251 48.09 32.61 -44.78
CA SER A 251 47.95 31.82 -43.54
C SER A 251 48.70 32.34 -42.31
N ASP A 252 48.14 32.10 -41.13
CA ASP A 252 48.87 31.40 -40.07
C ASP A 252 47.92 30.76 -39.04
N GLU A 253 48.42 29.63 -38.55
CA GLU A 253 47.80 28.62 -37.70
C GLU A 253 48.15 28.92 -36.21
N PRO A 254 48.18 27.98 -35.25
CA PRO A 254 47.33 28.00 -34.06
C PRO A 254 48.09 28.25 -32.74
N LEU A 255 47.32 28.33 -31.63
CA LEU A 255 47.67 27.83 -30.29
C LEU A 255 46.37 27.42 -29.56
#